data_AF-A0A822F4H1-F1
#
_entry.id   AF-A0A822F4H1-F1
#
_cell.length_a   1.000
_cell.length_b   1.000
_cell.length_c   1.000
_cell.angle_alpha   90.00
_cell.angle_beta   90.00
_cell.angle_gamma   90.00
#
_symmetry.space_group_name_H-M   'P 1'
#
loop_
_entity.id
_entity.type
_entity.pdbx_description
1 polymer ?
#
loop_
_entity_poly.entity_id
_entity_poly.type
_entity_poly.pdbx_seq_one_letter_code
_entity_poly.pdbx_strand_id
1 'polypeptide(L)' 'VDLLLESGAPFGAKTKNGLSALHMAAQGDHVDAARILLYYKSTLVDDVSSVR' A
#
# COMPACT_ATOMS: atom_id res chain seq x y z
N VAL A 1 -9.12 -0.82 -4.87
CA VAL A 1 -7.82 -0.23 -4.43
C VAL A 1 -6.81 -0.32 -5.58
N ASP A 2 -6.76 -1.43 -6.31
CA ASP A 2 -5.84 -1.66 -7.44
C ASP A 2 -5.82 -0.52 -8.45
N LEU A 3 -6.99 -0.12 -9.00
CA LEU A 3 -7.08 0.97 -9.98
C LEU A 3 -6.38 2.26 -9.53
N LEU A 4 -6.46 2.60 -8.24
CA LEU A 4 -5.79 3.79 -7.71
C LEU A 4 -4.28 3.61 -7.66
N LEU A 5 -3.81 2.44 -7.21
CA LEU A 5 -2.38 2.13 -7.14
C LEU A 5 -1.75 2.07 -8.53
N GLU A 6 -2.43 1.42 -9.49
CA GLU A 6 -2.03 1.36 -10.90
C GLU A 6 -1.99 2.75 -11.55
N SER A 7 -2.87 3.66 -11.11
CA SER A 7 -2.87 5.06 -11.54
C SER A 7 -1.82 5.93 -10.84
N GLY A 8 -0.94 5.34 -10.03
CA GLY A 8 0.14 6.06 -9.34
C GLY A 8 -0.30 6.80 -8.07
N ALA A 9 -1.44 6.44 -7.47
CA ALA A 9 -1.84 7.03 -6.19
C ALA A 9 -0.77 6.76 -5.11
N PRO A 10 -0.44 7.76 -4.27
CA PRO A 10 0.64 7.64 -3.29
C PRO A 10 0.25 6.71 -2.14
N PHE A 11 0.59 5.42 -2.25
CA PHE A 11 0.27 4.39 -1.25
C PHE A 11 0.93 4.62 0.12
N GLY A 12 2.08 5.33 0.14
CA GLY A 12 2.82 5.69 1.35
C GLY A 12 2.27 6.92 2.07
N ALA A 13 1.27 7.60 1.53
CA ALA A 13 0.67 8.77 2.15
C ALA A 13 0.05 8.44 3.52
N LYS A 14 0.14 9.39 4.44
CA LYS A 14 -0.38 9.29 5.80
C LYS A 14 -1.31 10.46 6.10
N THR A 15 -2.33 10.20 6.91
CA THR A 15 -3.17 11.28 7.46
C THR A 15 -2.38 12.13 8.46
N LYS A 16 -2.96 13.24 8.93
CA LYS A 16 -2.37 14.08 9.98
C LYS A 16 -2.03 13.32 11.26
N ASN A 17 -2.72 12.20 11.52
CA ASN A 17 -2.50 11.35 12.69
C ASN A 17 -1.54 10.18 12.40
N GLY A 18 -0.88 10.16 11.23
CA GLY A 18 0.10 9.14 10.86
C GLY A 18 -0.47 7.83 10.31
N LEU A 19 -1.80 7.75 10.13
CA LEU A 19 -2.47 6.55 9.61
C LEU A 19 -2.28 6.44 8.11
N SER A 20 -1.85 5.27 7.64
CA SER A 20 -1.77 4.93 6.22
C SER A 20 -3.04 4.24 5.74
N ALA A 21 -3.18 4.06 4.43
CA ALA A 21 -4.25 3.25 3.83
C ALA A 21 -4.37 1.85 4.45
N LEU A 22 -3.23 1.22 4.83
CA LEU A 22 -3.23 -0.08 5.47
C LEU A 22 -3.82 -0.06 6.90
N HIS A 23 -3.61 1.02 7.66
CA HIS A 23 -4.24 1.17 8.97
C HIS A 23 -5.77 1.26 8.84
N MET A 24 -6.23 2.03 7.86
CA MET A 24 -7.66 2.20 7.58
C MET A 24 -8.29 0.87 7.13
N ALA A 25 -7.61 0.10 6.28
CA ALA A 25 -8.06 -1.23 5.86
C ALA A 25 -8.16 -2.21 7.03
N ALA A 26 -7.16 -2.23 7.93
CA ALA A 26 -7.18 -3.09 9.11
C ALA A 26 -8.28 -2.70 10.10
N GLN A 27 -8.50 -1.40 10.32
CA GLN A 27 -9.56 -0.90 11.21
C GLN A 27 -10.97 -1.25 10.70
N GLY A 28 -11.16 -1.27 9.38
CA GLY A 28 -12.44 -1.55 8.73
C GLY A 28 -12.72 -3.02 8.41
N ASP A 29 -11.81 -3.95 8.72
CA ASP A 29 -11.88 -5.36 8.28
C ASP A 29 -11.90 -5.53 6.74
N HIS A 30 -11.19 -4.66 6.03
CA HIS A 30 -11.08 -4.70 4.57
C HIS A 30 -9.91 -5.62 4.16
N VAL A 31 -10.09 -6.93 4.32
CA VAL A 31 -9.05 -7.95 4.08
C VAL A 31 -8.45 -7.85 2.68
N ASP A 32 -9.27 -7.69 1.64
CA ASP A 32 -8.79 -7.61 0.26
C ASP A 32 -7.98 -6.34 0.01
N ALA A 33 -8.43 -5.20 0.53
CA ALA A 33 -7.67 -3.95 0.46
C ALA A 33 -6.31 -4.07 1.18
N ALA A 34 -6.27 -4.71 2.34
CA ALA A 34 -5.03 -4.95 3.08
C ALA A 34 -4.07 -5.85 2.29
N ARG A 35 -4.58 -6.92 1.66
CA ARG A 35 -3.79 -7.82 0.81
C ARG A 35 -3.15 -7.08 -0.36
N ILE A 36 -3.93 -6.29 -1.09
CA ILE A 36 -3.46 -5.49 -2.23
C ILE A 36 -2.37 -4.51 -1.77
N LEU A 37 -2.62 -3.78 -0.69
CA LEU A 37 -1.68 -2.78 -0.16
C LEU A 37 -0.36 -3.42 0.31
N LEU A 38 -0.40 -4.64 0.85
CA LEU A 38 0.80 -5.40 1.26
C LEU A 38 1.58 -5.89 0.05
N TYR A 39 0.90 -6.45 -0.95
CA TYR A 39 1.54 -6.93 -2.19
C TYR A 39 2.25 -5.78 -2.92
N TYR A 40 1.56 -4.65 -3.11
CA TYR A 40 2.14 -3.48 -3.78
C TYR A 40 3.34 -2.89 -3.02
N LYS A 41 3.35 -3.03 -1.69
CA LYS A 41 4.49 -2.63 -0.86
C LYS A 41 5.69 -3.56 -1.06
N SER A 42 5.50 -4.88 -1.13
CA SER A 42 6.61 -5.81 -1.33
C SER A 42 7.23 -5.69 -2.72
N THR A 43 6.42 -5.54 -3.78
CA THR A 43 6.93 -5.43 -5.16
C THR A 43 7.89 -4.25 -5.35
N LEU A 44 7.71 -3.16 -4.61
CA LEU A 44 8.61 -2.00 -4.64
C LEU A 44 9.89 -2.19 -3.81
N VAL A 45 9.90 -3.08 -2.81
CA VAL A 45 11.11 -3.38 -2.05
C VAL A 45 12.04 -4.27 -2.88
N ASP A 46 11.48 -5.18 -3.67
CA ASP A 46 12.25 -6.11 -4.49
C ASP A 46 12.92 -5.41 -5.69
N ASP A 47 12.32 -4.36 -6.26
CA ASP A 47 12.90 -3.55 -7.35
C ASP A 47 14.21 -2.84 -6.95
N VAL A 48 14.39 -2.45 -5.67
CA VAL A 48 15.63 -1.82 -5.19
C VAL A 48 16.77 -2.85 -5.00
N SER A 49 16.45 -4.15 -5.00
CA SER A 49 17.41 -5.25 -4.88
C SER A 49 17.92 -5.80 -6.21
N SER A 50 17.33 -5.41 -7.35
CA SER A 50 17.74 -5.90 -8.68
C SER A 50 18.85 -5.08 -9.36
N VAL A 51 19.49 -4.16 -8.62
CA VAL A 51 20.73 -3.50 -9.07
C VAL A 51 21.91 -4.02 -8.24
N ARG A 52 22.43 -5.18 -8.62
CA ARG A 52 23.84 -5.56 -8.43
C ARG A 52 24.38 -6.06 -9.76
#